data_AF-A0A655FZ13-F1
#
_entry.id   AF-A0A655FZ13-F1
#
_cell.length_a   1.000
_cell.length_b   1.000
_cell.length_c   1.000
_cell.angle_alpha   90.00
_cell.angle_beta   90.00
_cell.angle_gamma   90.00
#
_symmetry.space_group_name_H-M   'P 1'
#
loop_
_entity.id
_entity.type
_entity.pdbx_description
1 polymer ?
#
loop_
_entity_poly.entity_id
_entity_poly.type
_entity_poly.pdbx_seq_one_letter_code
_entity_poly.pdbx_strand_id
1 'polypeptide(L)'
;MTIGDAAPFAEAAAKAMGIDKLRVIHTGMDPVVAEREQWDDGNNTLALAPGVVVAYERNVQTNARLQDAGIEVLTIAGSELGTGRGGPRCMSCPAARDPL
;
A
#
# COMPACT_ATOMS: atom_id res chain seq x y z
N MET A 1 -14.46 -19.79 19.71
CA MET A 1 -14.07 -18.53 19.04
C MET A 1 -14.51 -17.40 19.93
N THR A 2 -13.59 -16.58 20.42
CA THR A 2 -13.86 -15.44 21.28
C THR A 2 -13.62 -14.18 20.48
N ILE A 3 -14.61 -13.28 20.44
CA ILE A 3 -14.46 -11.97 19.81
C ILE A 3 -13.95 -11.03 20.91
N GLY A 4 -12.81 -10.38 20.67
CA GLY A 4 -12.24 -9.40 21.60
C GLY A 4 -12.96 -8.04 21.52
N ASP A 5 -12.55 -7.12 22.39
CA ASP A 5 -13.05 -5.75 22.40
C ASP A 5 -12.63 -4.96 21.15
N ALA A 6 -13.39 -3.91 20.83
CA ALA A 6 -13.07 -3.02 19.73
C ALA A 6 -11.77 -2.24 20.00
N ALA A 7 -10.88 -2.21 19.00
CA ALA A 7 -9.64 -1.44 19.02
C ALA A 7 -9.38 -0.82 17.64
N PRO A 8 -8.59 0.27 17.54
CA PRO A 8 -8.17 0.81 16.25
C PRO A 8 -7.49 -0.26 15.39
N PHE A 9 -7.80 -0.29 14.09
CA PHE A 9 -7.30 -1.35 13.19
C PHE A 9 -5.77 -1.49 13.22
N ALA A 10 -5.04 -0.39 13.20
CA ALA A 10 -3.58 -0.41 13.20
C ALA A 10 -3.00 -1.04 14.49
N GLU A 11 -3.64 -0.83 15.64
CA GLU A 11 -3.23 -1.43 16.91
C GLU A 11 -3.55 -2.92 16.95
N ALA A 12 -4.78 -3.28 16.55
CA ALA A 12 -5.21 -4.67 16.48
C ALA A 12 -4.33 -5.49 15.51
N ALA A 13 -3.99 -4.93 14.34
CA ALA A 13 -3.15 -5.57 13.34
C ALA A 13 -1.69 -5.69 13.80
N ALA A 14 -1.11 -4.65 14.43
CA ALA A 14 0.24 -4.73 15.00
C ALA A 14 0.35 -5.84 16.05
N LYS A 15 -0.64 -5.91 16.97
CA LYS A 15 -0.73 -6.97 17.98
C LYS A 15 -0.84 -8.36 17.36
N ALA A 16 -1.68 -8.53 16.33
CA ALA A 16 -1.85 -9.80 15.63
C ALA A 16 -0.57 -10.25 14.89
N MET A 17 0.22 -9.30 14.40
CA MET A 17 1.51 -9.54 13.74
C MET A 17 2.68 -9.72 14.72
N GLY A 18 2.50 -9.45 16.02
CA GLY A 18 3.55 -9.56 17.03
C GLY A 18 4.61 -8.46 16.95
N ILE A 19 4.25 -7.27 16.44
CA ILE A 19 5.13 -6.11 16.33
C ILE A 19 4.66 -4.96 17.22
N ASP A 20 5.58 -4.10 17.66
CA ASP A 20 5.27 -3.00 18.57
C ASP A 20 4.27 -1.99 17.98
N LYS A 21 4.44 -1.63 16.70
CA LYS A 21 3.62 -0.63 16.02
C LYS A 21 3.65 -0.77 14.51
N LEU A 22 2.49 -0.62 13.87
CA LEU A 22 2.40 -0.45 12.42
C LEU A 22 2.78 0.98 12.02
N ARG A 23 3.74 1.09 11.08
CA ARG A 23 4.04 2.35 10.42
C ARG A 23 3.01 2.62 9.33
N VAL A 24 2.20 3.67 9.51
CA VAL A 24 1.18 4.08 8.54
C VAL A 24 1.73 5.17 7.64
N ILE A 25 1.66 4.97 6.32
CA ILE A 25 2.03 5.95 5.30
C ILE A 25 0.76 6.30 4.54
N HIS A 26 0.33 7.57 4.62
CA HIS A 26 -0.90 8.03 3.99
C HIS A 26 -0.68 8.38 2.50
N THR A 27 -1.69 8.09 1.68
CA THR A 27 -1.78 8.54 0.28
C THR A 27 -2.21 10.01 0.26
N GLY A 28 -1.38 10.93 -0.25
CA GLY A 28 -1.64 12.40 -0.22
C GLY A 28 -1.67 13.04 1.20
N MET A 29 -1.41 14.35 1.30
CA MET A 29 -1.46 15.12 2.57
C MET A 29 -2.60 16.15 2.53
N ASP A 30 -2.86 16.69 1.34
CA ASP A 30 -4.05 17.49 1.06
C ASP A 30 -5.22 16.54 0.78
N PRO A 31 -6.40 16.74 1.40
CA PRO A 31 -7.60 15.94 1.12
C PRO A 31 -7.88 15.73 -0.37
N VAL A 32 -7.64 16.75 -1.20
CA VAL A 32 -7.88 16.69 -2.65
C VAL A 32 -6.88 15.79 -3.36
N VAL A 33 -5.60 15.85 -2.96
CA VAL A 33 -4.55 15.01 -3.55
C VAL A 33 -4.62 13.58 -3.01
N ALA A 34 -4.98 13.42 -1.74
CA ALA A 34 -5.22 12.12 -1.12
C ALA A 34 -6.37 11.39 -1.78
N GLU A 35 -7.50 12.07 -2.00
CA GLU A 35 -8.65 11.52 -2.70
C GLU A 35 -8.31 11.16 -4.15
N ARG A 36 -7.57 12.02 -4.87
CA ARG A 36 -7.15 11.76 -6.25
C ARG A 36 -6.18 10.59 -6.36
N GLU A 37 -5.13 10.52 -5.54
CA GLU A 37 -4.18 9.40 -5.58
C GLU A 37 -4.80 8.11 -5.05
N GLN A 38 -5.72 8.19 -4.07
CA GLN A 38 -6.52 7.04 -3.66
C GLN A 38 -7.42 6.55 -4.80
N TRP A 39 -7.98 7.47 -5.58
CA TRP A 39 -8.78 7.18 -6.78
C TRP A 39 -7.92 6.57 -7.91
N ASP A 40 -6.64 6.94 -7.98
CA ASP A 40 -5.64 6.41 -8.91
C ASP A 40 -4.88 5.17 -8.34
N ASP A 41 -5.48 4.48 -7.37
CA ASP A 41 -4.97 3.24 -6.76
C ASP A 41 -3.61 3.36 -6.04
N GLY A 42 -3.29 4.52 -5.48
CA GLY A 42 -2.07 4.79 -4.71
C GLY A 42 -1.88 3.90 -3.47
N ASN A 43 -2.97 3.35 -2.93
CA ASN A 43 -2.94 2.40 -1.82
C ASN A 43 -2.81 0.92 -2.26
N ASN A 44 -2.75 0.64 -3.56
CA ASN A 44 -2.78 -0.70 -4.13
C ASN A 44 -1.41 -1.14 -4.70
N THR A 45 -0.33 -0.78 -4.03
CA THR A 45 1.02 -1.21 -4.40
C THR A 45 1.20 -2.72 -4.17
N LEU A 46 1.93 -3.40 -5.07
CA LEU A 46 2.28 -4.82 -4.92
C LEU A 46 3.64 -4.96 -4.24
N ALA A 47 3.70 -5.57 -3.06
CA ALA A 47 4.97 -5.87 -2.40
C ALA A 47 5.64 -7.12 -3.01
N LEU A 48 6.84 -6.95 -3.56
CA LEU A 48 7.66 -8.04 -4.09
C LEU A 48 8.53 -8.68 -3.01
N ALA A 49 9.08 -7.85 -2.13
CA ALA A 49 9.92 -8.22 -0.99
C ALA A 49 9.70 -7.21 0.15
N PRO A 50 10.18 -7.48 1.37
CA PRO A 50 10.21 -6.48 2.43
C PRO A 50 10.92 -5.21 1.94
N GLY A 51 10.19 -4.09 1.92
CA GLY A 51 10.74 -2.81 1.48
C GLY A 51 10.83 -2.61 -0.04
N VAL A 52 10.30 -3.52 -0.88
CA VAL A 52 10.29 -3.35 -2.34
C VAL A 52 8.87 -3.51 -2.89
N VAL A 53 8.37 -2.49 -3.58
CA VAL A 53 6.99 -2.45 -4.10
C VAL A 53 6.91 -2.04 -5.56
N VAL A 54 5.87 -2.50 -6.25
CA VAL A 54 5.45 -2.00 -7.57
C VAL A 54 4.27 -1.04 -7.41
N ALA A 55 4.35 0.13 -8.04
CA ALA A 55 3.32 1.17 -8.01
C ALA A 55 3.09 1.78 -9.40
N TYR A 56 1.99 2.51 -9.58
CA TYR A 56 1.84 3.33 -10.79
C TYR A 56 2.69 4.61 -10.71
N GLU A 57 3.29 4.99 -11.83
CA GLU A 57 4.12 6.20 -11.93
C GLU A 57 3.37 7.49 -11.57
N ARG A 58 2.05 7.55 -11.82
CA ARG A 58 1.22 8.75 -11.62
C ARG A 58 0.97 9.12 -10.16
N ASN A 59 1.19 8.19 -9.22
CA ASN A 59 0.97 8.39 -7.79
C ASN A 59 2.18 9.05 -7.14
N VAL A 60 2.57 10.21 -7.66
CA VAL A 60 3.87 10.84 -7.40
C VAL A 60 4.09 11.13 -5.91
N GLN A 61 3.10 11.66 -5.19
CA GLN A 61 3.28 11.98 -3.76
C GLN A 61 3.35 10.73 -2.91
N THR A 62 2.49 9.75 -3.19
CA THR A 62 2.52 8.45 -2.49
C THR A 62 3.86 7.74 -2.73
N ASN A 63 4.34 7.69 -3.97
CA ASN A 63 5.63 7.08 -4.32
C ASN A 63 6.80 7.77 -3.59
N ALA A 64 6.83 9.11 -3.56
CA ALA A 64 7.85 9.87 -2.84
C ALA A 64 7.85 9.54 -1.33
N ARG A 65 6.68 9.41 -0.70
CA ARG A 65 6.60 9.07 0.72
C ARG A 65 7.00 7.64 1.04
N LEU A 66 6.69 6.70 0.15
CA LEU A 66 7.18 5.33 0.27
C LEU A 66 8.72 5.33 0.22
N GLN A 67 9.30 6.08 -0.72
CA GLN A 67 10.75 6.25 -0.83
C GLN A 67 11.36 6.93 0.40
N ASP A 68 10.77 8.02 0.91
CA ASP A 68 11.21 8.69 2.15
C ASP A 68 11.14 7.76 3.37
N ALA A 69 10.22 6.79 3.35
CA ALA A 69 10.09 5.76 4.37
C ALA A 69 11.07 4.59 4.17
N GLY A 70 11.98 4.66 3.21
CA GLY A 70 12.98 3.63 2.90
C GLY A 70 12.46 2.45 2.10
N ILE A 71 11.37 2.63 1.34
CA ILE A 71 10.80 1.60 0.46
C ILE A 71 11.24 1.87 -0.97
N GLU A 72 11.83 0.87 -1.63
CA GLU A 72 12.10 0.91 -3.05
C GLU A 72 10.78 0.80 -3.85
N VAL A 73 10.55 1.76 -4.74
CA VAL A 73 9.32 1.84 -5.54
C VAL A 73 9.66 1.66 -7.01
N LEU A 74 9.25 0.51 -7.57
CA LEU A 74 9.33 0.19 -8.99
C LEU A 74 8.07 0.70 -9.67
N THR A 75 8.18 1.77 -10.44
CA THR A 75 7.04 2.38 -11.11
C THR A 75 6.75 1.74 -12.46
N ILE A 76 5.47 1.48 -12.75
CA ILE A 76 4.98 1.09 -14.06
C ILE A 76 4.01 2.13 -14.61
N ALA A 77 3.94 2.25 -15.95
CA ALA A 77 2.95 3.08 -16.61
C ALA A 77 1.54 2.50 -16.38
N GLY A 78 0.62 3.35 -15.93
CA GLY A 78 -0.76 2.94 -15.64
C GLY A 78 -1.80 3.48 -16.61
N SER A 79 -1.42 4.26 -17.63
CA SER A 79 -2.35 5.07 -18.45
C SER A 79 -3.61 4.30 -18.88
N GLU A 80 -3.44 3.11 -19.45
CA GLU A 80 -4.55 2.24 -19.88
C GLU A 80 -5.02 1.31 -18.76
N LEU A 81 -4.09 0.74 -17.99
CA LEU A 81 -4.38 -0.31 -16.99
C LEU A 81 -5.18 0.21 -15.78
N GLY A 82 -4.96 1.45 -15.36
CA GLY A 82 -5.71 2.04 -14.26
C GLY A 82 -7.10 2.52 -14.63
N THR A 83 -7.50 2.50 -15.90
CA THR A 83 -8.89 2.82 -16.30
C THR A 83 -9.89 1.85 -15.68
N GLY A 84 -9.46 0.61 -15.42
CA GLY A 84 -10.21 -0.42 -14.71
C GLY A 84 -10.29 -0.23 -13.19
N ARG A 85 -9.72 0.85 -12.63
CA ARG A 85 -9.66 1.12 -11.18
C ARG A 85 -9.00 -0.03 -10.40
N GLY A 86 -7.84 -0.46 -10.88
CA GLY A 86 -7.03 -1.47 -10.23
C GLY A 86 -5.56 -1.12 -10.29
N GLY A 87 -4.88 -1.24 -9.16
CA GLY A 87 -3.43 -1.13 -9.06
C GLY A 87 -2.68 -2.42 -9.37
N PRO A 88 -1.35 -2.39 -9.29
CA PRO A 88 -0.49 -3.57 -9.49
C PRO A 88 -0.90 -4.78 -8.63
N ARG A 89 -1.38 -4.55 -7.40
CA ARG A 89 -1.81 -5.63 -6.52
C ARG A 89 -3.12 -6.28 -6.97
N CYS A 90 -4.05 -5.54 -7.58
CA CYS A 90 -5.28 -6.10 -8.16
C CYS A 90 -5.02 -6.99 -9.38
N MET A 91 -3.98 -6.70 -10.17
CA MET A 91 -3.59 -7.48 -11.36
C MET A 91 -2.73 -8.71 -11.05
N SER A 92 -2.58 -9.05 -9.76
CA SER A 92 -1.66 -10.09 -9.30
C SER A 92 -2.36 -11.14 -8.44
N CYS A 93 -1.88 -12.38 -8.53
CA CYS A 93 -2.27 -13.48 -7.66
C CYS A 93 -1.01 -14.25 -7.26
N PRO A 94 -0.39 -13.94 -6.10
CA PRO A 94 0.83 -14.63 -5.67
C PRO A 94 0.58 -16.13 -5.50
N ALA A 95 1.21 -16.95 -6.33
CA ALA A 95 1.10 -18.41 -6.25
C ALA A 95 1.98 -19.00 -5.13
N ALA A 96 3.09 -18.34 -4.82
CA ALA A 96 3.99 -18.67 -3.74
C ALA A 96 4.63 -17.38 -3.18
N ARG A 97 4.91 -17.36 -1.88
CA ARG A 97 5.64 -16.31 -1.18
C ARG A 97 6.27 -16.88 0.07
N ASP A 98 7.54 -16.60 0.29
CA ASP A 98 8.25 -17.06 1.49
C ASP A 98 7.71 -16.37 2.75
N PRO A 99 7.74 -17.06 3.91
CA PRO A 99 7.39 -16.46 5.19
C PRO A 99 8.39 -15.36 5.58
N LEU A 100 7.97 -14.49 6.50
CA LEU A 100 8.80 -13.46 7.13
C LEU A 100 9.32 -13.93 8.48
#